data_AF-A0A8J8SI41-F1
#
_entry.id   AF-A0A8J8SI41-F1
#
_cell.length_a   1.000
_cell.length_b   1.000
_cell.length_c   1.000
_cell.angle_alpha   90.00
_cell.angle_beta   90.00
_cell.angle_gamma   90.00
#
_symmetry.space_group_name_H-M   'P 1'
#
loop_
_entity.id
_entity.type
_entity.pdbx_description
1 polymer ?
#
loop_
_entity_poly.entity_id
_entity_poly.type
_entity_poly.pdbx_seq_one_letter_code
_entity_poly.pdbx_strand_id
1 'polypeptide(L)'
;MYNFTLDQFIHKKVIEINDRYPLFIFEENVTLMIECSWRLRDNETIVVGCSEYNSKETHKKTHKKLLDLLKGQAIQHIECIPPVSDLLIHFSNGLYLELFSNSTEYESWTLADEKGFQLVSAPGGKVCFFE
;
A
#
# COMPACT_ATOMS: atom_id res chain seq x y z
N MET A 1 -17.90 7.17 8.05
CA MET A 1 -17.45 7.45 6.67
C MET A 1 -16.35 8.49 6.80
N TYR A 2 -15.19 8.27 6.19
CA TYR A 2 -14.08 9.22 6.25
C TYR A 2 -14.36 10.43 5.36
N ASN A 3 -13.88 11.61 5.74
CA ASN A 3 -14.09 12.88 5.03
C ASN A 3 -12.83 13.32 4.27
N PHE A 4 -12.21 12.42 3.50
CA PHE A 4 -11.09 12.72 2.60
C PHE A 4 -11.27 11.98 1.28
N THR A 5 -10.61 12.44 0.22
CA THR A 5 -10.54 11.75 -1.07
C THR A 5 -9.12 11.28 -1.34
N LEU A 6 -9.01 10.15 -2.04
CA LEU A 6 -7.74 9.58 -2.51
C LEU A 6 -7.60 9.66 -4.04
N ASP A 7 -8.54 10.35 -4.72
CA ASP A 7 -8.61 10.42 -6.18
C ASP A 7 -7.36 11.06 -6.80
N GLN A 8 -6.70 11.95 -6.06
CA GLN A 8 -5.44 12.58 -6.47
C GLN A 8 -4.28 11.59 -6.69
N PHE A 9 -4.41 10.36 -6.20
CA PHE A 9 -3.41 9.30 -6.40
C PHE A 9 -3.71 8.41 -7.60
N ILE A 10 -4.91 8.51 -8.19
CA ILE A 10 -5.28 7.76 -9.39
C ILE A 10 -4.32 8.16 -10.53
N HIS A 11 -4.01 7.18 -11.39
CA HIS A 11 -3.07 7.25 -12.50
C HIS A 11 -1.59 7.34 -12.13
N LYS A 12 -1.23 7.60 -10.87
CA LYS A 12 0.17 7.57 -10.44
C LYS A 12 0.73 6.16 -10.57
N LYS A 13 1.87 6.02 -11.22
CA LYS A 13 2.53 4.73 -11.44
C LYS A 13 3.52 4.40 -10.36
N VAL A 14 3.68 3.11 -10.06
CA VAL A 14 4.76 2.61 -9.21
C VAL A 14 6.11 2.83 -9.92
N ILE A 15 7.00 3.58 -9.31
CA ILE A 15 8.37 3.84 -9.79
C ILE A 15 9.34 2.85 -9.15
N GLU A 16 9.19 2.65 -7.84
CA GLU A 16 10.10 1.87 -7.01
C GLU A 16 9.35 1.19 -5.86
N ILE A 17 9.90 0.07 -5.42
CA ILE A 17 9.53 -0.58 -4.16
C ILE A 17 10.84 -0.83 -3.43
N ASN A 18 11.00 -0.26 -2.24
CA ASN A 18 12.22 -0.40 -1.45
C ASN A 18 12.48 -1.88 -1.10
N ASP A 19 13.74 -2.29 -1.07
CA ASP A 19 14.11 -3.67 -0.79
C ASP A 19 14.08 -4.00 0.71
N ARG A 20 14.36 -3.08 1.63
CA ARG A 20 14.46 -3.40 3.06
C ARG A 20 13.13 -3.41 3.79
N TYR A 21 12.22 -2.54 3.36
CA TYR A 21 10.88 -2.38 3.94
C TYR A 21 9.90 -2.16 2.79
N PRO A 22 8.64 -2.60 2.92
CA PRO A 22 7.64 -2.39 1.88
C PRO A 22 7.22 -0.91 1.85
N LEU A 23 8.08 -0.09 1.23
CA LEU A 23 7.88 1.31 0.90
C LEU A 23 7.71 1.40 -0.61
N PHE A 24 6.51 1.75 -1.04
CA PHE A 24 6.18 2.00 -2.43
C PHE A 24 6.40 3.47 -2.74
N ILE A 25 7.05 3.75 -3.85
CA ILE A 25 7.23 5.09 -4.39
C ILE A 25 6.49 5.16 -5.72
N PHE A 26 5.55 6.09 -5.81
CA PHE A 26 4.79 6.37 -7.02
C PHE A 26 5.27 7.68 -7.67
N GLU A 27 4.77 7.96 -8.88
CA GLU A 27 4.98 9.24 -9.56
C GLU A 27 4.62 10.44 -8.68
N GLU A 28 5.32 11.55 -8.91
CA GLU A 28 5.29 12.76 -8.07
C GLU A 28 5.70 12.51 -6.61
N ASN A 29 6.58 11.53 -6.39
CA ASN A 29 7.15 11.20 -5.08
C ASN A 29 6.10 10.88 -4.00
N VAL A 30 4.93 10.38 -4.41
CA VAL A 30 3.95 9.83 -3.47
C VAL A 30 4.53 8.56 -2.86
N THR A 31 4.42 8.42 -1.55
CA THR A 31 4.96 7.28 -0.82
C THR A 31 3.87 6.56 -0.07
N LEU A 32 3.94 5.22 -0.07
CA LEU A 32 3.15 4.36 0.79
C LEU A 32 4.09 3.48 1.59
N MET A 33 4.19 3.75 2.90
CA MET A 33 4.92 2.92 3.86
C MET A 33 3.96 1.92 4.50
N ILE A 34 4.32 0.64 4.49
CA ILE A 34 3.47 -0.45 5.01
C ILE A 34 4.15 -1.10 6.22
N GLU A 35 3.44 -1.14 7.34
CA GLU A 35 3.95 -1.67 8.62
C GLU A 35 3.01 -2.72 9.22
N CYS A 36 2.06 -3.21 8.42
CA CYS A 36 1.05 -4.20 8.78
C CYS A 36 1.08 -5.44 7.88
N SER A 37 0.12 -6.35 8.09
CA SER A 37 -0.10 -7.47 7.18
C SER A 37 -0.67 -6.97 5.85
N TRP A 38 -0.15 -7.50 4.74
CA TRP A 38 -0.62 -7.14 3.41
C TRP A 38 -0.49 -8.32 2.45
N ARG A 39 -1.22 -8.25 1.34
CA ARG A 39 -1.07 -9.18 0.22
C ARG A 39 -1.31 -8.48 -1.10
N LEU A 40 -0.66 -8.99 -2.14
CA LEU A 40 -1.00 -8.72 -3.52
C LEU A 40 -1.77 -9.93 -4.07
N ARG A 41 -2.92 -9.68 -4.67
CA ARG A 41 -3.75 -10.73 -5.28
C ARG A 41 -4.24 -10.30 -6.66
N ASP A 42 -4.66 -11.28 -7.45
CA ASP A 42 -5.55 -11.03 -8.58
C ASP A 42 -7.01 -11.33 -8.15
N ASN A 43 -7.88 -11.66 -9.09
CA ASN A 43 -9.28 -12.01 -8.81
C ASN A 43 -9.45 -13.43 -8.24
N GLU A 44 -8.45 -14.29 -8.33
CA GLU A 44 -8.56 -15.72 -8.03
C GLU A 44 -7.64 -16.16 -6.90
N THR A 45 -6.44 -15.58 -6.81
CA THR A 45 -5.36 -16.10 -5.98
C THR A 45 -4.52 -15.01 -5.32
N ILE A 46 -3.86 -15.38 -4.22
CA ILE A 46 -2.79 -14.57 -3.64
C ILE A 46 -1.53 -14.76 -4.49
N VAL A 47 -1.02 -13.65 -5.03
CA VAL A 47 0.16 -13.62 -5.89
C VAL A 47 1.44 -13.40 -5.08
N VAL A 48 1.37 -12.53 -4.06
CA VAL A 48 2.45 -12.24 -3.11
C VAL A 48 1.87 -12.00 -1.72
N GLY A 49 2.43 -12.64 -0.69
CA GLY A 49 2.09 -12.39 0.71
C GLY A 49 3.21 -11.67 1.46
N CYS A 50 2.84 -10.94 2.53
CA CYS A 50 3.82 -10.29 3.40
C CYS A 50 4.74 -11.30 4.13
N SER A 51 4.28 -12.52 4.38
CA SER A 51 5.08 -13.57 5.02
C SER A 51 6.31 -13.95 4.20
N GLU A 52 6.15 -14.14 2.89
CA GLU A 52 7.25 -14.43 1.97
C GLU A 52 8.13 -13.20 1.74
N TYR A 53 7.58 -11.99 1.91
CA TYR A 53 8.36 -10.77 1.85
C TYR A 53 9.23 -10.61 3.10
N ASN A 54 8.72 -10.94 4.28
CA ASN A 54 9.43 -10.74 5.56
C ASN A 54 10.40 -11.88 5.90
N SER A 55 10.26 -13.04 5.28
CA SER A 55 11.18 -14.16 5.47
C SER A 55 12.52 -13.92 4.77
N LYS A 56 13.63 -14.04 5.50
CA LYS A 56 15.00 -13.89 4.97
C LYS A 56 15.28 -14.76 3.74
N GLU A 57 14.71 -15.96 3.69
CA GLU A 57 14.98 -16.93 2.63
C GLU A 57 14.29 -16.57 1.32
N THR A 58 13.05 -16.05 1.40
CA THR A 58 12.22 -15.75 0.23
C THR A 58 12.24 -14.29 -0.16
N HIS A 59 12.63 -13.39 0.75
CA HIS A 59 12.58 -11.94 0.62
C HIS A 59 13.04 -11.43 -0.75
N LYS A 60 14.28 -11.75 -1.17
CA LYS A 60 14.84 -11.25 -2.44
C LYS A 60 14.05 -11.70 -3.67
N LYS A 61 13.53 -12.94 -3.66
CA LYS A 61 12.69 -13.47 -4.74
C LYS A 61 11.33 -12.79 -4.74
N THR A 62 10.75 -12.59 -3.56
CA THR A 62 9.46 -11.95 -3.38
C THR A 62 9.48 -10.47 -3.78
N HIS A 63 10.49 -9.72 -3.32
CA HIS A 63 10.70 -8.33 -3.70
C HIS A 63 10.85 -8.17 -5.21
N LYS A 64 11.70 -8.99 -5.85
CA LYS A 64 11.84 -8.99 -7.31
C LYS A 64 10.51 -9.25 -8.01
N LYS A 65 9.77 -10.29 -7.58
CA LYS A 65 8.45 -10.62 -8.15
C LYS A 65 7.48 -9.45 -8.01
N LEU A 66 7.44 -8.80 -6.85
CA LEU A 66 6.59 -7.65 -6.57
C LEU A 66 6.92 -6.48 -7.51
N LEU A 67 8.21 -6.17 -7.68
CA LEU A 67 8.68 -5.12 -8.58
C LEU A 67 8.35 -5.44 -10.04
N ASP A 68 8.60 -6.67 -10.50
CA ASP A 68 8.30 -7.13 -11.86
C ASP A 68 6.80 -7.03 -12.18
N LEU A 69 5.93 -7.26 -11.19
CA LEU A 69 4.47 -7.21 -11.36
C LEU A 69 3.92 -5.78 -11.33
N LEU A 70 4.49 -4.88 -10.52
CA LEU A 70 3.87 -3.59 -10.21
C LEU A 70 4.58 -2.39 -10.81
N LYS A 71 5.88 -2.47 -11.14
CA LYS A 71 6.61 -1.34 -11.69
C LYS A 71 5.96 -0.84 -12.99
N GLY A 72 5.70 0.46 -13.06
CA GLY A 72 5.03 1.10 -14.18
C GLY A 72 3.50 0.91 -14.22
N GLN A 73 2.92 0.10 -13.32
CA GLN A 73 1.47 -0.03 -13.21
C GLN A 73 0.89 1.19 -12.49
N ALA A 74 -0.23 1.68 -13.00
CA ALA A 74 -0.91 2.86 -12.48
C ALA A 74 -1.99 2.47 -11.48
N ILE A 75 -2.19 3.29 -10.46
CA ILE A 75 -3.36 3.18 -9.57
C ILE A 75 -4.62 3.46 -10.40
N GLN A 76 -5.58 2.53 -10.40
CA GLN A 76 -6.90 2.68 -11.00
C GLN A 76 -7.96 3.03 -9.96
N HIS A 77 -7.83 2.47 -8.77
CA HIS A 77 -8.70 2.74 -7.64
C HIS A 77 -7.90 2.65 -6.35
N ILE A 78 -8.23 3.49 -5.39
CA ILE A 78 -7.67 3.46 -4.05
C ILE A 78 -8.74 3.84 -3.05
N GLU A 79 -8.88 3.04 -1.99
CA GLU A 79 -9.87 3.29 -0.95
C GLU A 79 -9.35 2.90 0.43
N CYS A 80 -9.71 3.72 1.42
CA CYS A 80 -9.60 3.34 2.82
C CYS A 80 -10.95 2.76 3.26
N ILE A 81 -10.97 1.49 3.59
CA ILE A 81 -12.17 0.71 3.89
C ILE A 81 -12.57 0.94 5.35
N PRO A 82 -13.84 1.20 5.69
CA PRO A 82 -14.32 1.24 7.08
C PRO A 82 -14.75 -0.16 7.58
N PRO A 83 -14.84 -0.41 8.91
CA PRO A 83 -14.67 0.54 10.00
C PRO A 83 -13.24 0.67 10.51
N VAL A 84 -12.36 -0.24 10.12
CA VAL A 84 -10.93 -0.24 10.45
C VAL A 84 -10.18 0.17 9.20
N SER A 85 -9.19 1.05 9.34
CA SER A 85 -8.42 1.72 8.27
C SER A 85 -7.62 0.79 7.34
N ASP A 86 -8.22 -0.27 6.82
CA ASP A 86 -7.65 -1.09 5.78
C ASP A 86 -7.53 -0.27 4.49
N LEU A 87 -6.51 -0.57 3.68
CA LEU A 87 -6.27 0.12 2.41
C LEU A 87 -6.33 -0.89 1.27
N LEU A 88 -7.14 -0.57 0.26
CA LEU A 88 -7.20 -1.32 -1.00
C LEU A 88 -6.68 -0.42 -2.13
N ILE A 89 -5.75 -0.95 -2.92
CA ILE A 89 -5.26 -0.32 -4.15
C ILE A 89 -5.45 -1.30 -5.30
N HIS A 90 -6.14 -0.89 -6.34
CA HIS A 90 -6.29 -1.63 -7.59
C HIS A 90 -5.39 -1.01 -8.66
N PHE A 91 -4.59 -1.84 -9.32
CA PHE A 91 -3.64 -1.43 -10.35
C PHE A 91 -4.16 -1.69 -11.77
N SER A 92 -3.57 -1.01 -12.76
CA SER A 92 -3.93 -1.10 -14.18
C SER A 92 -3.83 -2.49 -14.81
N ASN A 93 -3.08 -3.41 -14.21
CA ASN A 93 -2.97 -4.80 -14.66
C ASN A 93 -3.95 -5.75 -13.95
N GLY A 94 -4.92 -5.24 -13.19
CA GLY A 94 -5.92 -6.05 -12.50
C GLY A 94 -5.47 -6.65 -11.17
N LEU A 95 -4.30 -6.24 -10.65
CA LEU A 95 -3.81 -6.66 -9.34
C LEU A 95 -4.34 -5.75 -8.24
N TYR A 96 -4.55 -6.33 -7.06
CA TYR A 96 -5.03 -5.64 -5.87
C TYR A 96 -4.00 -5.78 -4.76
N LEU A 97 -3.55 -4.66 -4.21
CA LEU A 97 -2.79 -4.61 -2.98
C LEU A 97 -3.74 -4.29 -1.83
N GLU A 98 -3.81 -5.21 -0.87
CA GLU A 98 -4.68 -5.14 0.30
C GLU A 98 -3.82 -5.05 1.56
N LEU A 99 -4.04 -4.02 2.37
CA LEU A 99 -3.36 -3.78 3.65
C LEU A 99 -4.39 -3.90 4.77
N PHE A 100 -4.07 -4.71 5.77
CA PHE A 100 -4.96 -5.03 6.89
C PHE A 100 -4.41 -4.41 8.17
N SER A 101 -5.07 -3.37 8.65
CA SER A 101 -4.74 -2.71 9.91
C SER A 101 -4.87 -3.71 11.05
N ASN A 102 -3.76 -4.02 11.71
CA ASN A 102 -3.66 -5.12 12.66
C ASN A 102 -3.04 -4.72 14.01
N SER A 103 -2.91 -3.41 14.26
CA SER A 103 -2.24 -2.88 15.46
C SER A 103 -3.17 -1.97 16.27
N THR A 104 -3.14 -2.13 17.60
CA THR A 104 -3.80 -1.24 18.56
C THR A 104 -2.87 -0.16 19.11
N GLU A 105 -1.57 -0.26 18.82
CA GLU A 105 -0.52 0.58 19.41
C GLU A 105 0.26 1.41 18.39
N TYR A 106 0.32 0.94 17.14
CA TYR A 106 1.19 1.48 16.10
C TYR A 106 0.41 1.76 14.82
N GLU A 107 0.97 2.64 14.00
CA GLU A 107 0.53 2.89 12.65
C GLU A 107 0.66 1.63 11.79
N SER A 108 -0.34 1.37 10.94
CA SER A 108 -0.33 0.20 10.05
C SER A 108 0.18 0.54 8.65
N TRP A 109 -0.06 1.76 8.21
CA TRP A 109 0.47 2.30 6.96
C TRP A 109 0.37 3.83 6.96
N THR A 110 1.21 4.45 6.13
CA THR A 110 1.21 5.90 5.89
C THR A 110 1.28 6.16 4.39
N LEU A 111 0.32 6.93 3.87
CA LEU A 111 0.29 7.43 2.49
C LEU A 111 0.57 8.93 2.51
N ALA A 112 1.62 9.39 1.83
CA ALA A 112 2.03 10.79 1.85
C ALA A 112 2.45 11.29 0.46
N ASP A 113 2.34 12.59 0.23
CA ASP A 113 2.92 13.26 -0.94
C ASP A 113 3.87 14.40 -0.52
N GLU A 114 4.60 14.96 -1.49
CA GLU A 114 5.51 16.08 -1.23
C GLU A 114 4.80 17.43 -1.04
N LYS A 115 3.48 17.50 -1.25
CA LYS A 115 2.68 18.73 -1.15
C LYS A 115 2.09 18.92 0.24
N GLY A 116 2.38 18.02 1.18
CA GLY A 116 1.94 18.10 2.57
C GLY A 116 0.78 17.18 2.91
N PHE A 117 0.20 16.48 1.93
CA PHE A 117 -0.82 15.48 2.21
C PHE A 117 -0.19 14.31 2.98
N GLN A 118 -0.81 13.96 4.11
CA GLN A 118 -0.47 12.73 4.83
C GLN A 118 -1.72 12.07 5.39
N LEU A 119 -1.93 10.81 5.02
CA LEU A 119 -2.96 9.94 5.56
C LEU A 119 -2.32 8.78 6.31
N VAL A 120 -2.67 8.64 7.59
CA VAL A 120 -2.08 7.65 8.49
C VAL A 120 -3.15 6.74 9.02
N SER A 121 -2.95 5.44 8.89
CA SER A 121 -3.72 4.44 9.63
C SER A 121 -3.25 4.38 11.06
N ALA A 122 -3.90 5.16 11.93
CA ALA A 122 -3.60 5.31 13.33
C ALA A 122 -4.00 4.06 14.17
N PRO A 123 -3.47 3.93 15.40
CA PRO A 123 -3.72 2.76 16.24
C PRO A 123 -5.20 2.46 16.46
N GLY A 124 -5.55 1.18 16.43
CA GLY A 124 -6.92 0.68 16.60
C GLY A 124 -7.80 0.83 15.35
N GLY A 125 -7.19 0.96 14.16
CA GLY A 125 -7.90 1.07 12.89
C GLY A 125 -8.50 2.45 12.63
N LYS A 126 -7.97 3.49 13.27
CA LYS A 126 -8.40 4.89 13.08
C LYS A 126 -7.65 5.52 11.92
N VAL A 127 -8.10 6.68 11.48
CA VAL A 127 -7.40 7.45 10.44
C VAL A 127 -7.10 8.85 10.95
N CYS A 128 -5.87 9.30 10.74
CA CYS A 128 -5.43 10.67 10.93
C CYS A 128 -5.08 11.28 9.58
N PHE A 129 -5.51 12.52 9.36
CA PHE A 129 -5.35 13.23 8.11
C PHE A 129 -4.69 14.59 8.36
N PHE A 130 -3.69 14.93 7.53
CA PHE A 130 -2.94 16.17 7.59
C PHE A 130 -2.83 16.76 6.17
N GLU A 131 -3.05 18.07 6.05
CA GLU A 131 -2.93 18.91 4.85
C GLU A 131 -2.28 20.26 5.20
#